data_AF-A0A963FSH0-F1
#
_entry.id   AF-A0A963FSH0-F1
#
_cell.length_a   1.000
_cell.length_b   1.000
_cell.length_c   1.000
_cell.angle_alpha   90.00
_cell.angle_beta   90.00
_cell.angle_gamma   90.00
#
_symmetry.space_group_name_H-M   'P 1'
#
loop_
_entity.id
_entity.type
_entity.pdbx_description
1 polymer ?
#
loop_
_entity_poly.entity_id
_entity_poly.type
_entity_poly.pdbx_seq_one_letter_code
_entity_poly.pdbx_strand_id
1 'polypeptide(L)' 'MDALKLIRDFVSSHSDIDPETVVPEAVLADIGIDSLMLLEVMFEYEEKTGVKLPDDLPTPTTVQELMDQLEKLAPDAAP' A
#
# COMPACT_ATOMS: atom_id res chain seq x y z
N MET A 1 13.04 -0.20 -2.15
CA MET A 1 12.18 -0.67 -1.03
C MET A 1 11.01 -1.39 -1.65
N ASP A 2 10.78 -2.67 -1.31
CA ASP A 2 9.68 -3.43 -1.89
C ASP A 2 8.33 -2.91 -1.35
N ALA A 3 7.59 -2.14 -2.14
CA ALA A 3 6.27 -1.63 -1.76
C ALA A 3 5.33 -2.76 -1.29
N LEU A 4 5.40 -3.93 -1.93
CA LEU A 4 4.69 -5.15 -1.52
C LEU A 4 4.99 -5.53 -0.06
N LYS A 5 6.26 -5.48 0.34
CA LYS A 5 6.69 -5.87 1.69
C LYS A 5 6.16 -4.88 2.72
N LEU A 6 6.14 -3.60 2.41
CA LEU A 6 5.59 -2.57 3.28
C LEU A 6 4.08 -2.78 3.47
N ILE A 7 3.34 -3.01 2.38
CA ILE A 7 1.91 -3.29 2.43
C ILE A 7 1.67 -4.55 3.28
N ARG A 8 2.41 -5.64 3.03
CA ARG A 8 2.31 -6.90 3.80
C ARG A 8 2.57 -6.72 5.29
N ASP A 9 3.62 -6.00 5.64
CA ASP A 9 4.00 -5.73 7.03
C ASP A 9 2.94 -4.87 7.73
N PHE A 10 2.43 -3.84 7.03
CA PHE A 10 1.36 -2.99 7.53
C PHE A 10 0.08 -3.79 7.77
N VAL A 11 -0.43 -4.51 6.75
CA VAL A 11 -1.69 -5.25 6.90
C VAL A 11 -1.57 -6.41 7.87
N SER A 12 -0.40 -7.03 8.02
CA SER A 12 -0.18 -8.08 9.02
C SER A 12 -0.04 -7.52 10.45
N SER A 13 0.41 -6.27 10.62
CA SER A 13 0.55 -5.64 11.94
C SER A 13 -0.70 -4.89 12.41
N HIS A 14 -1.42 -4.27 11.48
CA HIS A 14 -2.61 -3.47 11.75
C HIS A 14 -3.93 -4.23 11.52
N SER A 15 -3.89 -5.37 10.83
CA SER A 15 -5.07 -6.18 10.53
C SER A 15 -4.77 -7.67 10.68
N ASP A 16 -5.82 -8.49 10.78
CA ASP A 16 -5.73 -9.96 10.82
C ASP A 16 -5.67 -10.53 9.39
N ILE A 17 -4.94 -9.86 8.49
CA ILE A 17 -4.83 -10.22 7.08
C ILE A 17 -3.56 -11.01 6.88
N ASP A 18 -3.71 -12.21 6.32
CA ASP A 18 -2.58 -13.04 5.93
C ASP A 18 -1.73 -12.35 4.86
N PRO A 19 -0.45 -12.03 5.12
CA PRO A 19 0.43 -11.37 4.15
C PRO A 19 0.67 -12.24 2.90
N GLU A 20 0.41 -13.55 2.99
CA GLU A 20 0.46 -14.47 1.86
C GLU A 20 -0.63 -14.21 0.82
N THR A 21 -1.79 -13.68 1.25
CA THR A 21 -2.91 -13.31 0.36
C THR A 21 -2.66 -12.00 -0.38
N VAL A 22 -1.78 -11.15 0.16
CA VAL A 22 -1.36 -9.88 -0.44
C VAL A 22 -0.42 -10.18 -1.61
N VAL A 23 -1.01 -10.46 -2.76
CA VAL A 23 -0.30 -10.65 -4.04
C VAL A 23 -0.67 -9.55 -5.02
N PRO A 24 0.20 -9.19 -5.98
CA PRO A 24 -0.07 -8.07 -6.90
C PRO A 24 -1.40 -8.20 -7.65
N GLU A 25 -1.77 -9.43 -7.99
CA GLU A 25 -3.01 -9.76 -8.71
C GLU A 25 -4.25 -9.75 -7.81
N ALA A 26 -4.10 -9.68 -6.48
CA ALA A 26 -5.21 -9.66 -5.54
C ALA A 26 -5.93 -8.31 -5.56
N VAL A 27 -7.25 -8.38 -5.44
CA VAL A 27 -8.11 -7.22 -5.24
C VAL A 27 -8.05 -6.81 -3.78
N LEU A 28 -7.82 -5.53 -3.50
CA LEU A 28 -7.69 -4.99 -2.13
C LEU A 28 -8.92 -5.35 -1.27
N ALA A 29 -10.12 -5.17 -1.82
CA ALA A 29 -11.36 -5.52 -1.14
C ALA A 29 -11.52 -7.02 -0.86
N ASP A 30 -10.92 -7.90 -1.66
CA ASP A 30 -11.02 -9.37 -1.49
C ASP A 30 -10.15 -9.87 -0.33
N ILE A 31 -8.99 -9.24 -0.15
CA ILE A 31 -8.08 -9.51 0.98
C ILE A 31 -8.44 -8.73 2.25
N GLY A 32 -9.54 -7.98 2.24
CA GLY A 32 -10.04 -7.23 3.40
C GLY A 32 -9.43 -5.83 3.58
N ILE A 33 -8.75 -5.28 2.56
CA ILE A 33 -8.32 -3.89 2.54
C ILE A 33 -9.48 -3.01 2.07
N ASP A 34 -10.20 -2.46 3.04
CA ASP A 34 -11.24 -1.45 2.83
C ASP A 34 -10.65 -0.05 2.62
N SER A 35 -11.51 0.89 2.21
CA SER A 35 -11.13 2.30 1.99
C SER A 35 -10.48 2.98 3.19
N LEU A 36 -10.88 2.63 4.43
CA LEU A 36 -10.26 3.16 5.65
C LEU A 36 -8.85 2.61 5.85
N MET A 37 -8.67 1.31 5.67
CA MET A 37 -7.38 0.67 5.87
C MET A 37 -6.39 1.11 4.78
N LEU A 38 -6.86 1.28 3.55
CA LEU A 38 -6.10 1.90 2.46
C LEU A 38 -5.59 3.30 2.85
N LEU A 39 -6.46 4.14 3.45
CA LEU A 39 -6.05 5.45 3.94
C LEU A 39 -4.97 5.32 5.01
N GLU A 40 -5.10 4.39 5.96
CA GLU A 40 -4.07 4.16 6.98
C GLU A 40 -2.72 3.71 6.38
N VAL A 41 -2.73 2.81 5.38
CA VAL A 41 -1.52 2.42 4.63
C VAL A 41 -0.85 3.64 4.00
N MET A 42 -1.66 4.48 3.35
CA MET A 42 -1.19 5.69 2.69
C MET A 42 -0.56 6.64 3.72
N PHE A 43 -1.25 6.96 4.82
CA PHE A 43 -0.73 7.83 5.87
C PHE A 43 0.56 7.29 6.49
N GLU A 44 0.62 6.00 6.84
CA GLU A 44 1.84 5.38 7.36
C GLU A 44 2.99 5.46 6.36
N TYR A 45 2.70 5.31 5.06
CA TYR A 45 3.69 5.48 4.03
C TYR A 45 4.19 6.93 3.95
N GLU A 46 3.31 7.92 4.02
CA GLU A 46 3.70 9.34 4.07
C GLU A 46 4.58 9.64 5.28
N GLU A 47 4.21 9.14 6.46
CA GLU A 47 4.97 9.34 7.70
C GLU A 47 6.35 8.67 7.64
N LYS A 48 6.42 7.43 7.11
CA LYS A 48 7.68 6.67 7.01
C LYS A 48 8.62 7.21 5.94
N THR A 49 8.08 7.64 4.80
CA THR A 49 8.89 8.12 3.66
C THR A 49 9.10 9.63 3.66
N GLY A 50 8.27 10.38 4.40
CA GLY A 50 8.21 11.83 4.35
C GLY A 50 7.61 12.39 3.05
N VAL A 51 7.07 11.53 2.18
CA VAL A 51 6.44 11.92 0.92
C VAL A 51 4.97 12.22 1.15
N LYS A 52 4.44 13.25 0.51
CA LYS A 52 2.99 13.50 0.49
C LYS A 52 2.31 12.79 -0.68
N LEU A 53 1.31 11.97 -0.39
CA LEU A 53 0.44 11.36 -1.39
C LEU A 53 -0.56 12.42 -1.89
N PRO A 54 -0.71 12.62 -3.22
CA PRO A 54 -1.73 13.54 -3.73
C PRO A 54 -3.16 13.08 -3.42
N ASP A 55 -4.02 14.01 -3.02
CA ASP A 55 -5.44 13.74 -2.72
C ASP A 55 -6.24 13.26 -3.95
N ASP A 56 -5.74 13.51 -5.16
CA ASP A 56 -6.35 13.12 -6.44
C ASP A 56 -5.94 11.71 -6.89
N LEU A 57 -5.24 10.95 -6.02
CA LEU A 57 -4.88 9.58 -6.38
C LEU A 57 -6.13 8.74 -6.60
N PRO A 58 -6.23 8.05 -7.75
CA PRO A 58 -7.31 7.10 -7.96
C PRO A 58 -7.20 6.01 -6.90
N THR A 59 -8.36 5.57 -6.41
CA THR A 59 -8.42 4.47 -5.44
C THR A 59 -7.95 3.19 -6.15
N PRO A 60 -6.82 2.59 -5.74
CA PRO A 60 -6.34 1.38 -6.36
C PRO A 60 -7.35 0.27 -6.15
N THR A 61 -7.55 -0.57 -7.16
CA THR A 61 -8.43 -1.74 -7.05
C THR A 61 -7.65 -2.98 -6.61
N THR A 62 -6.40 -3.09 -7.05
CA THR A 62 -5.51 -4.23 -6.77
C THR A 62 -4.29 -3.80 -5.99
N VAL A 63 -3.63 -4.77 -5.36
CA VAL A 63 -2.36 -4.57 -4.67
C VAL A 63 -1.31 -4.01 -5.63
N GLN A 64 -1.27 -4.49 -6.87
CA GLN A 64 -0.34 -3.99 -7.89
C GLN A 64 -0.53 -2.49 -8.17
N GLU A 65 -1.76 -2.01 -8.26
CA GLU A 65 -2.03 -0.58 -8.50
C GLU A 65 -1.57 0.26 -7.31
N LEU A 66 -1.85 -0.19 -6.08
CA LEU A 66 -1.37 0.48 -4.88
C LEU A 66 0.16 0.53 -4.85
N MET A 67 0.83 -0.59 -5.13
CA MET A 67 2.30 -0.64 -5.20
C MET A 67 2.84 0.36 -6.23
N ASP A 68 2.29 0.37 -7.43
CA ASP A 68 2.73 1.25 -8.52
C ASP A 68 2.57 2.73 -8.14
N GLN A 69 1.48 3.08 -7.43
CA GLN A 69 1.30 4.43 -6.88
C GLN A 69 2.34 4.77 -5.81
N LEU A 70 2.59 3.88 -4.84
CA LEU A 70 3.59 4.12 -3.80
C LEU A 70 5.00 4.24 -4.39
N GLU A 71 5.37 3.36 -5.33
CA GLU A 71 6.67 3.37 -6.00
C GLU A 71 6.89 4.63 -6.84
N LYS A 72 5.86 5.12 -7.55
CA LYS A 72 5.91 6.41 -8.27
C LYS A 72 6.19 7.59 -7.35
N LEU A 73 5.81 7.48 -6.08
CA LEU A 73 5.91 8.53 -5.08
C LEU A 73 7.19 8.46 -4.25
N ALA A 74 7.91 7.34 -4.20
CA ALA A 74 9.24 7.29 -3.57
C ALA A 74 10.32 7.78 -4.56
N PRO A 75 10.77 9.06 -4.52
CA PRO A 75 11.85 9.53 -5.38
C PRO A 75 13.23 8.96 -5.01
N ASP A 76 13.37 8.28 -3.87
CA ASP A 76 14.66 7.83 -3.31
C ASP A 76 14.64 6.35 -2.92
N ALA A 77 14.25 5.50 -3.88
CA ALA A 77 14.53 4.07 -3.82
C ALA A 77 15.17 3.62 -5.13
N ALA A 78 16.33 4.20 -5.45
CA ALA A 78 17.24 3.63 -6.45
C ALA A 78 18.69 3.84 -6.00
N PRO A 79 19.61 2.92 -6.34
CA PRO A 79 19.46 1.76 -7.22
C PRO A 79 19.28 0.40 -6.51
#